data_AF-A0A1W9QYN0-F1
#
_entry.id   AF-A0A1W9QYN0-F1
#
_cell.length_a   1.000
_cell.length_b   1.000
_cell.length_c   1.000
_cell.angle_alpha   90.00
_cell.angle_beta   90.00
_cell.angle_gamma   90.00
#
_symmetry.space_group_name_H-M   'P 1'
#
loop_
_entity.id
_entity.type
_entity.pdbx_description
1 polymer ?
#
loop_
_entity_poly.entity_id
_entity_poly.type
_entity_poly.pdbx_seq_one_letter_code
_entity_poly.pdbx_strand_id
1 'polypeptide(L)'
;MKKTIIILAAIALFSCNAETDYSPREINWDRDICINCLMGLADQKYSVQAINKYEEVIWFDDLGCLVEYEKTDAWKKWDGETAKIWIGDCETGEWIDAAKAYYRYGDRTPMGYGYGALKNNIGDSLFDYETTVARINEGKTMRKTFLEQKKMLGH
;
A
#
# COMPACT_ATOMS: atom_id res chain seq x y z
N MET A 1 54.59 18.35 43.61
CA MET A 1 54.15 17.35 42.61
C MET A 1 52.69 17.62 42.28
N LYS A 2 52.41 18.29 41.15
CA LYS A 2 51.05 18.72 40.78
C LYS A 2 50.35 17.55 40.09
N LYS A 3 49.30 16.99 40.71
CA LYS A 3 48.48 15.92 40.15
C LYS A 3 47.47 16.55 39.19
N THR A 4 47.74 16.47 37.90
CA THR A 4 46.79 16.86 36.85
C THR A 4 45.71 15.79 36.76
N ILE A 5 44.50 16.08 37.22
CA ILE A 5 43.33 15.23 37.01
C ILE A 5 42.82 15.54 35.60
N ILE A 6 43.10 14.66 34.64
CA ILE A 6 42.49 14.70 33.31
C ILE A 6 41.12 14.04 33.45
N ILE A 7 40.07 14.86 33.56
CA ILE A 7 38.68 14.42 33.46
C ILE A 7 38.42 14.17 31.97
N LEU A 8 38.53 12.90 31.55
CA LEU A 8 38.16 12.46 30.22
C LEU A 8 36.63 12.43 30.15
N ALA A 9 36.04 13.46 29.56
CA ALA A 9 34.61 13.53 29.29
C ALA A 9 34.25 12.50 28.20
N ALA A 10 33.85 11.30 28.61
CA ALA A 10 33.23 10.31 27.75
C ALA A 10 31.81 10.76 27.42
N ILE A 11 31.67 11.60 26.40
CA ILE A 11 30.38 11.86 25.76
C ILE A 11 30.02 10.58 25.01
N ALA A 12 29.25 9.70 25.65
CA ALA A 12 28.59 8.60 24.98
C ALA A 12 27.57 9.19 24.01
N LEU A 13 27.92 9.21 22.72
CA LEU A 13 26.98 9.49 21.65
C LEU A 13 25.99 8.33 21.60
N PHE A 14 24.87 8.45 22.32
CA PHE A 14 23.67 7.67 22.03
C PHE A 14 23.15 8.16 20.68
N SER A 15 23.64 7.55 19.59
CA SER A 15 22.93 7.61 18.31
C SER A 15 21.60 6.91 18.54
N CYS A 16 20.55 7.70 18.71
CA CYS A 16 19.19 7.18 18.71
C CYS A 16 18.91 6.75 17.27
N ASN A 17 19.25 5.51 16.93
CA ASN A 17 18.76 4.86 15.72
C ASN A 17 17.29 4.56 15.96
N ALA A 18 16.43 5.55 15.79
CA ALA A 18 15.00 5.32 15.69
C ALA A 18 14.77 4.42 14.47
N GLU A 19 14.20 3.25 14.69
CA GLU A 19 13.77 2.37 13.60
C GLU A 19 12.63 3.06 12.85
N THR A 20 12.62 2.92 11.52
CA THR A 20 11.54 3.44 10.67
C THR A 20 10.21 2.78 11.05
N ASP A 21 9.20 3.57 11.32
CA ASP A 21 7.85 3.08 11.62
C ASP A 21 7.05 2.80 10.33
N TYR A 22 6.96 1.53 9.97
CA TYR A 22 6.15 1.03 8.86
C TYR A 22 4.73 0.61 9.26
N SER A 23 4.24 0.98 10.45
CA SER A 23 2.87 0.67 10.88
C SER A 23 1.83 1.30 9.93
N PRO A 24 0.72 0.63 9.62
CA PRO A 24 -0.29 1.23 8.75
C PRO A 24 -0.88 2.50 9.39
N ARG A 25 -1.15 3.51 8.58
CA ARG A 25 -1.82 4.76 8.99
C ARG A 25 -3.33 4.64 8.86
N GLU A 26 -4.06 5.45 9.63
CA GLU A 26 -5.51 5.62 9.47
C GLU A 26 -5.80 6.56 8.29
N ILE A 27 -6.86 6.26 7.53
CA ILE A 27 -7.30 7.08 6.41
C ILE A 27 -7.97 8.35 6.95
N ASN A 28 -7.52 9.50 6.45
CA ASN A 28 -8.23 10.76 6.54
C ASN A 28 -9.15 10.93 5.32
N TRP A 29 -10.42 10.54 5.47
CA TRP A 29 -11.41 10.53 4.39
C TRP A 29 -11.63 11.87 3.67
N ASP A 30 -11.31 12.99 4.32
CA ASP A 30 -11.47 14.33 3.75
C ASP A 30 -10.25 14.81 2.96
N ARG A 31 -9.08 14.18 3.14
CA ARG A 31 -7.79 14.68 2.61
C ARG A 31 -6.99 13.67 1.83
N ASP A 32 -7.10 12.38 2.17
CA ASP A 32 -6.33 11.34 1.51
C ASP A 32 -6.93 11.02 0.14
N ILE A 33 -6.07 11.08 -0.87
CA ILE A 33 -6.41 10.85 -2.27
C ILE A 33 -5.55 9.73 -2.83
N CYS A 34 -6.15 8.93 -3.71
CA CYS A 34 -5.40 7.96 -4.48
C CYS A 34 -4.48 8.69 -5.46
N ILE A 35 -3.17 8.49 -5.32
CA ILE A 35 -2.18 9.19 -6.15
C ILE A 35 -2.25 8.80 -7.63
N ASN A 36 -2.78 7.61 -7.93
CA ASN A 36 -2.90 7.11 -9.31
C ASN A 36 -4.16 7.62 -10.03
N CYS A 37 -5.33 7.57 -9.38
CA CYS A 37 -6.60 7.96 -10.01
C CYS A 37 -7.06 9.38 -9.67
N LEU A 38 -6.40 10.04 -8.72
CA LEU A 38 -6.69 11.40 -8.25
C LEU A 38 -8.11 11.56 -7.67
N MET A 39 -8.74 10.47 -7.25
CA MET A 39 -10.01 10.46 -6.53
C MET A 39 -9.75 10.25 -5.03
N GLY A 40 -10.69 10.68 -4.18
CA GLY A 40 -10.71 10.28 -2.78
C GLY A 40 -10.87 8.77 -2.63
N LEU A 41 -10.33 8.21 -1.55
CA LEU A 41 -10.47 6.78 -1.24
C LEU A 41 -11.94 6.44 -0.98
N ALA A 42 -12.44 5.36 -1.58
CA ALA A 42 -13.86 5.02 -1.51
C ALA A 42 -14.18 3.99 -0.40
N ASP A 43 -13.31 3.01 -0.19
CA ASP A 43 -13.52 1.92 0.76
C ASP A 43 -12.20 1.36 1.27
N GLN A 44 -12.00 1.38 2.59
CA GLN A 44 -10.77 0.90 3.23
C GLN A 44 -10.55 -0.58 2.95
N LYS A 45 -11.61 -1.37 2.76
CA LYS A 45 -11.56 -2.81 2.45
C LYS A 45 -10.80 -3.15 1.17
N TYR A 46 -10.61 -2.18 0.30
CA TYR A 46 -9.86 -2.34 -0.95
C TYR A 46 -8.69 -1.39 -1.07
N SER A 47 -8.65 -0.34 -0.24
CA SER A 47 -7.60 0.67 -0.26
C SER A 47 -6.24 0.07 0.07
N VAL A 48 -5.21 0.70 -0.47
CA VAL A 48 -3.82 0.32 -0.28
C VAL A 48 -3.02 1.53 0.16
N GLN A 49 -2.06 1.33 1.04
CA GLN A 49 -1.05 2.33 1.40
C GLN A 49 0.35 1.75 1.23
N ALA A 50 1.25 2.58 0.74
CA ALA A 50 2.68 2.31 0.71
C ALA A 50 3.39 3.28 1.64
N ILE A 51 4.30 2.77 2.46
CA ILE A 51 5.09 3.55 3.43
C ILE A 51 6.57 3.35 3.12
N ASN A 52 7.29 4.39 2.67
CA ASN A 52 8.72 4.29 2.35
C ASN A 52 9.63 4.39 3.58
N LYS A 53 10.95 4.28 3.39
CA LYS A 53 11.93 4.38 4.50
C LYS A 53 11.96 5.73 5.22
N TYR A 54 11.32 6.75 4.64
CA TYR A 54 11.19 8.09 5.21
C TYR A 54 9.85 8.28 5.95
N GLU A 55 9.08 7.21 6.13
CA GLU A 55 7.74 7.20 6.76
C GLU A 55 6.68 8.02 6.00
N GLU A 56 6.99 8.41 4.77
CA GLU A 56 6.02 9.05 3.88
C GLU A 56 5.00 8.01 3.45
N VAL A 57 3.74 8.44 3.26
CA VAL A 57 2.65 7.56 2.85
C VAL A 57 2.06 8.02 1.54
N ILE A 58 1.83 7.08 0.64
CA ILE A 58 0.98 7.29 -0.54
C ILE A 58 -0.14 6.26 -0.57
N TRP A 59 -1.31 6.73 -1.01
CA TRP A 59 -2.56 5.98 -0.97
C TRP A 59 -3.02 5.56 -2.36
N PHE A 60 -3.73 4.44 -2.41
CA PHE A 60 -4.35 3.91 -3.61
C PHE A 60 -5.76 3.39 -3.31
N ASP A 61 -6.70 3.65 -4.21
CA ASP A 61 -8.11 3.31 -4.03
C ASP A 61 -8.38 1.80 -4.19
N ASP A 62 -7.56 1.12 -4.99
CA ASP A 62 -7.46 -0.35 -4.99
C ASP A 62 -6.07 -0.84 -5.41
N LEU A 63 -5.83 -2.16 -5.30
CA LEU A 63 -4.55 -2.79 -5.65
C LEU A 63 -4.09 -2.49 -7.08
N GLY A 64 -5.01 -2.35 -8.03
CA GLY A 64 -4.64 -2.04 -9.39
C GLY A 64 -4.04 -0.65 -9.55
N CYS A 65 -4.50 0.30 -8.75
CA CYS A 65 -3.92 1.63 -8.70
C CYS A 65 -2.48 1.62 -8.18
N LEU A 66 -2.15 0.79 -7.18
CA LEU A 66 -0.76 0.56 -6.77
C LEU A 66 0.05 -0.02 -7.93
N VAL A 67 -0.39 -1.13 -8.51
CA VAL A 67 0.35 -1.86 -9.56
C VAL A 67 0.65 -0.98 -10.78
N GLU A 68 -0.28 -0.11 -11.18
CA GLU A 68 0.00 0.85 -12.26
C GLU A 68 1.00 1.93 -11.84
N TYR A 69 0.90 2.44 -10.62
CA TYR A 69 1.78 3.50 -10.13
C TYR A 69 3.22 3.03 -9.90
N GLU A 70 3.43 1.79 -9.47
CA GLU A 70 4.76 1.17 -9.30
C GLU A 70 5.61 1.19 -10.57
N LYS A 71 4.99 1.24 -11.75
CA LYS A 71 5.67 1.31 -13.06
C LYS A 71 6.25 2.69 -13.38
N THR A 72 5.87 3.72 -12.62
CA THR A 72 6.19 5.11 -12.94
C THR A 72 7.56 5.54 -12.42
N ASP A 73 8.13 6.59 -13.02
CA ASP A 73 9.34 7.22 -12.47
C ASP A 73 9.08 7.96 -11.15
N ALA A 74 7.82 8.34 -10.88
CA ALA A 74 7.44 8.99 -9.63
C ALA A 74 7.57 8.01 -8.45
N TRP A 75 7.17 6.75 -8.63
CA TRP A 75 7.39 5.68 -7.65
C TRP A 75 8.87 5.51 -7.28
N LYS A 76 9.75 5.47 -8.28
CA LYS A 76 11.20 5.35 -8.06
C LYS A 76 11.78 6.57 -7.34
N LYS A 77 11.39 7.78 -7.75
CA LYS A 77 11.83 9.03 -7.12
C LYS A 77 11.39 9.15 -5.67
N TRP A 78 10.24 8.58 -5.35
CA TRP A 78 9.68 8.50 -4.00
C TRP A 78 10.28 7.36 -3.16
N ASP A 79 11.31 6.65 -3.67
CA ASP A 79 11.96 5.53 -2.98
C ASP A 79 11.02 4.34 -2.72
N GLY A 80 10.04 4.12 -3.61
CA GLY A 80 9.02 3.09 -3.42
C GLY A 80 9.55 1.65 -3.35
N GLU A 81 10.77 1.39 -3.84
CA GLU A 81 11.45 0.09 -3.65
C GLU A 81 11.73 -0.27 -2.19
N THR A 82 11.70 0.71 -1.29
CA THR A 82 11.84 0.49 0.16
C THR A 82 10.49 0.38 0.87
N ALA A 83 9.39 0.51 0.13
CA ALA A 83 8.07 0.68 0.73
C ALA A 83 7.52 -0.62 1.33
N LYS A 84 6.93 -0.48 2.52
CA LYS A 84 6.02 -1.47 3.09
C LYS A 84 4.62 -1.22 2.56
N ILE A 85 4.00 -2.25 2.00
CA ILE A 85 2.65 -2.17 1.43
C ILE A 85 1.63 -2.80 2.40
N TRP A 86 0.58 -2.04 2.71
CA TRP A 86 -0.59 -2.51 3.43
C TRP A 86 -1.82 -2.41 2.55
N ILE A 87 -2.68 -3.41 2.62
CA ILE A 87 -3.97 -3.45 1.93
C ILE A 87 -5.07 -3.75 2.95
N GLY A 88 -6.27 -3.22 2.74
CA GLY A 88 -7.41 -3.60 3.54
C GLY A 88 -7.85 -5.03 3.25
N ASP A 89 -8.18 -5.78 4.30
CA ASP A 89 -8.90 -7.04 4.19
C ASP A 89 -10.32 -6.78 3.66
N CYS A 90 -10.73 -7.48 2.61
CA CYS A 90 -11.97 -7.16 1.90
C CYS A 90 -13.25 -7.54 2.66
N GLU A 91 -13.13 -8.27 3.76
CA GLU A 91 -14.25 -8.63 4.62
C GLU A 91 -14.34 -7.70 5.83
N THR A 92 -13.19 -7.43 6.46
CA THR A 92 -13.11 -6.75 7.76
C THR A 92 -12.64 -5.29 7.68
N GLY A 93 -11.87 -4.93 6.67
CA GLY A 93 -11.18 -3.63 6.56
C GLY A 93 -9.89 -3.53 7.39
N GLU A 94 -9.47 -4.60 8.09
CA GLU A 94 -8.19 -4.62 8.81
C GLU A 94 -7.02 -4.47 7.83
N TRP A 95 -5.98 -3.72 8.23
CA TRP A 95 -4.75 -3.63 7.46
C TRP A 95 -3.97 -4.94 7.51
N ILE A 96 -3.64 -5.47 6.33
CA ILE A 96 -2.82 -6.67 6.15
C ILE A 96 -1.59 -6.38 5.29
N ASP A 97 -0.51 -7.08 5.58
CA ASP A 97 0.71 -7.06 4.78
C ASP A 97 0.42 -7.60 3.38
N ALA A 98 0.45 -6.74 2.36
CA ALA A 98 -0.02 -7.10 1.01
C ALA A 98 0.76 -8.30 0.44
N ALA A 99 2.06 -8.39 0.72
CA ALA A 99 2.90 -9.49 0.28
C ALA A 99 2.52 -10.85 0.91
N LYS A 100 1.80 -10.84 2.03
CA LYS A 100 1.34 -12.05 2.76
C LYS A 100 -0.15 -12.32 2.62
N ALA A 101 -0.88 -11.44 1.94
CA ALA A 101 -2.31 -11.59 1.74
C ALA A 101 -2.63 -12.65 0.69
N TYR A 102 -3.86 -13.16 0.76
CA TYR A 102 -4.46 -13.99 -0.29
C TYR A 102 -5.44 -13.14 -1.09
N TYR A 103 -5.51 -13.36 -2.40
CA TYR A 103 -6.29 -12.52 -3.29
C TYR A 103 -7.38 -13.32 -4.01
N ARG A 104 -8.63 -12.92 -3.81
CA ARG A 104 -9.77 -13.42 -4.56
C ARG A 104 -10.05 -12.51 -5.74
N TYR A 105 -10.24 -13.10 -6.92
CA TYR A 105 -10.72 -12.40 -8.10
C TYR A 105 -12.26 -12.41 -8.19
N GLY A 106 -12.86 -11.31 -8.62
CA GLY A 106 -14.30 -11.17 -8.84
C GLY A 106 -14.98 -10.13 -7.95
N ASP A 107 -14.24 -9.50 -7.02
CA ASP A 107 -14.77 -8.48 -6.13
C ASP A 107 -15.07 -7.18 -6.88
N ARG A 108 -16.07 -6.41 -6.42
CA ARG A 108 -16.33 -5.07 -6.95
C ARG A 108 -15.45 -4.04 -6.25
N THR A 109 -14.23 -3.84 -6.76
CA THR A 109 -13.30 -2.85 -6.21
C THR A 109 -13.59 -1.42 -6.70
N PRO A 110 -13.21 -0.36 -5.96
CA PRO A 110 -13.48 1.04 -6.32
C PRO A 110 -13.08 1.46 -7.73
N MET A 111 -11.95 0.93 -8.22
CA MET A 111 -11.46 1.18 -9.57
C MET A 111 -11.67 -0.01 -10.51
N GLY A 112 -12.35 -1.06 -10.07
CA GLY A 112 -12.77 -2.18 -10.89
C GLY A 112 -11.65 -3.13 -11.28
N TYR A 113 -10.50 -3.14 -10.61
CA TYR A 113 -9.46 -4.14 -10.90
C TYR A 113 -9.86 -5.56 -10.48
N GLY A 114 -10.74 -5.68 -9.48
CA GLY A 114 -11.46 -6.92 -9.22
C GLY A 114 -10.81 -7.87 -8.21
N TYR A 115 -9.81 -7.40 -7.46
CA TYR A 115 -9.07 -8.21 -6.49
C TYR A 115 -9.33 -7.72 -5.07
N GLY A 116 -9.93 -8.59 -4.25
CA GLY A 116 -10.09 -8.39 -2.80
C GLY A 116 -9.01 -9.17 -2.04
N ALA A 117 -8.38 -8.53 -1.05
CA ALA A 117 -7.34 -9.14 -0.24
C ALA A 117 -7.92 -9.78 1.03
N LEU A 118 -7.38 -10.90 1.48
CA LEU A 118 -7.86 -11.67 2.61
C LEU A 118 -6.68 -12.05 3.50
N LYS A 119 -6.84 -11.87 4.80
CA LYS A 119 -5.83 -12.22 5.81
C LYS A 119 -5.54 -13.73 5.84
N ASN A 120 -6.57 -14.54 5.65
CA ASN A 120 -6.51 -15.99 5.75
C ASN A 120 -6.85 -16.64 4.40
N ASN A 121 -6.26 -17.81 4.15
CA ASN A 121 -6.67 -18.65 3.04
C ASN A 121 -8.04 -19.27 3.37
N ILE A 122 -9.05 -18.93 2.57
CA ILE A 122 -10.43 -19.40 2.74
C ILE A 122 -10.89 -20.36 1.62
N GLY A 123 -9.98 -20.83 0.75
CA GLY A 123 -10.33 -21.79 -0.29
C GLY A 123 -9.33 -21.87 -1.44
N ASP A 124 -9.60 -22.77 -2.39
CA ASP A 124 -8.63 -23.18 -3.41
C ASP A 124 -8.46 -22.20 -4.59
N SER A 125 -9.28 -21.14 -4.65
CA SER A 125 -9.31 -20.17 -5.77
C SER A 125 -8.76 -18.80 -5.37
N LEU A 126 -7.64 -18.80 -4.64
CA LEU A 126 -6.93 -17.60 -4.22
C LEU A 126 -5.56 -17.52 -4.91
N PHE A 127 -5.13 -16.29 -5.18
CA PHE A 127 -3.81 -15.98 -5.71
C PHE A 127 -2.93 -15.37 -4.61
N ASP A 128 -1.62 -15.57 -4.69
CA ASP A 128 -0.68 -14.79 -3.90
C ASP A 128 -0.48 -13.38 -4.52
N TYR A 129 0.31 -12.54 -3.83
CA TYR A 129 0.60 -11.18 -4.26
C TYR A 129 1.23 -11.14 -5.66
N GLU A 130 2.31 -11.90 -5.88
CA GLU A 130 3.08 -11.88 -7.13
C GLU A 130 2.21 -12.33 -8.33
N THR A 131 1.45 -13.40 -8.16
CA THR A 131 0.51 -13.89 -9.18
C THR A 131 -0.58 -12.85 -9.46
N THR A 132 -1.09 -12.18 -8.43
CA THR A 132 -2.10 -11.13 -8.58
C THR A 132 -1.56 -9.93 -9.36
N VAL A 133 -0.36 -9.45 -9.03
CA VAL A 133 0.32 -8.37 -9.75
C VAL A 133 0.55 -8.76 -11.23
N ALA A 134 1.04 -9.97 -11.49
CA ALA A 134 1.23 -10.47 -12.86
C ALA A 134 -0.09 -10.48 -13.64
N ARG A 135 -1.18 -10.97 -13.03
CA ARG A 135 -2.51 -10.98 -13.64
C ARG A 135 -3.04 -9.58 -13.93
N ILE A 136 -2.82 -8.61 -13.03
CA ILE A 136 -3.18 -7.21 -13.25
C ILE A 136 -2.42 -6.66 -14.47
N ASN A 137 -1.11 -6.90 -14.54
CA ASN A 137 -0.26 -6.48 -15.67
C ASN A 137 -0.66 -7.11 -17.01
N GLU A 138 -1.15 -8.35 -16.99
CA GLU A 138 -1.72 -9.04 -18.15
C GLU A 138 -3.14 -8.56 -18.52
N GLY A 139 -3.71 -7.63 -17.76
CA GLY A 139 -5.06 -7.11 -17.97
C GLY A 139 -6.18 -8.07 -17.54
N LYS A 140 -5.87 -9.13 -16.78
CA LYS A 140 -6.87 -10.05 -16.19
C LYS A 140 -7.56 -9.37 -15.00
N THR A 141 -8.36 -8.36 -15.30
CA THR A 141 -9.01 -7.46 -14.35
C THR A 141 -10.47 -7.25 -14.76
N MET A 142 -11.29 -6.71 -13.85
CA MET A 142 -12.67 -6.29 -14.16
C MET A 142 -12.75 -4.87 -14.75
N ARG A 143 -11.60 -4.24 -15.03
CA ARG A 143 -11.48 -2.79 -15.27
C ARG A 143 -12.23 -2.34 -16.51
N LYS A 144 -12.17 -3.12 -17.59
CA LYS A 144 -12.87 -2.84 -18.84
C LYS A 144 -14.38 -2.76 -18.63
N THR A 145 -14.95 -3.82 -18.04
CA THR A 145 -16.39 -3.91 -17.75
C THR A 145 -16.84 -2.79 -16.80
N PHE A 146 -16.04 -2.47 -15.79
CA PHE A 146 -16.29 -1.36 -14.88
C PHE A 146 -16.38 -0.01 -15.60
N LEU A 147 -15.45 0.27 -16.51
CA LEU A 147 -15.44 1.52 -17.29
C LEU A 147 -16.63 1.60 -18.26
N GLU A 148 -17.01 0.50 -18.89
CA GLU A 148 -18.20 0.43 -19.75
C GLU A 148 -19.48 0.72 -18.96
N GLN A 149 -19.62 0.16 -17.77
CA GLN A 149 -20.76 0.42 -16.88
C GLN A 149 -20.82 1.89 -16.44
N LYS A 150 -19.70 2.50 -16.04
CA LYS A 150 -19.68 3.93 -15.66
C LYS A 150 -20.05 4.85 -16.83
N LYS A 151 -19.64 4.52 -18.06
CA LYS A 151 -20.03 5.28 -19.26
C LYS A 151 -21.53 5.20 -19.52
N MET A 152 -22.14 4.03 -19.34
CA MET A 152 -23.59 3.86 -19.51
C MET A 152 -24.42 4.61 -18.46
N LEU A 153 -23.88 4.78 -17.25
CA LEU A 153 -24.54 5.50 -16.15
C LEU A 153 -24.32 7.01 -16.16
N GLY A 154 -23.38 7.50 -16.98
CA GLY A 154 -23.04 8.92 -17.13
C GLY A 154 -23.85 9.66 -18.21
N HIS A 155 -24.95 9.06 -18.68
CA HIS A 155 -25.91 9.65 -19.61
C HIS A 155 -27.22 9.97 -18.91
#